data_AF-A0A1A8S5B3-F1
#
_entry.id   AF-A0A1A8S5B3-F1
#
_cell.length_a   1.000
_cell.length_b   1.000
_cell.length_c   1.000
_cell.angle_alpha   90.00
_cell.angle_beta   90.00
_cell.angle_gamma   90.00
#
_symmetry.space_group_name_H-M   'P 1'
#
loop_
_entity.id
_entity.type
_entity.pdbx_description
1 polymer ?
#
loop_
_entity_poly.entity_id
_entity_poly.type
_entity_poly.pdbx_seq_one_letter_code
_entity_poly.pdbx_strand_id
1 'polypeptide(L)'
;VFSTVDKLLQWHASVQQKLYGTGTIGTGTIGTGTMKMKRMSVGSDGERLFNNVSSWIAQQIRIIETAPWGDDTIAINNQIKKHNQFHDSIKRNEEVEQAKFQLTAAGDKYRLNLLEQEWDQLMKTSFRRLNQLRDLESILDAISSEIMWVNEKEEQELVFDWGDKNIDVYVPKKEESYSRLMSDLEAKE
;
A
#
# COMPACT_ATOMS: atom_id res chain seq x y z
N VAL A 1 1.34 20.07 -10.32
CA VAL A 1 0.71 19.33 -9.21
C VAL A 1 -0.82 19.47 -9.22
N PHE A 2 -1.39 20.64 -9.54
CA PHE A 2 -2.85 20.82 -9.58
C PHE A 2 -3.60 20.18 -10.77
N SER A 3 -2.92 19.87 -11.89
CA SER A 3 -3.57 19.27 -13.07
C SER A 3 -4.02 17.81 -12.90
N THR A 4 -3.53 17.12 -11.87
CA THR A 4 -3.84 15.70 -11.64
C THR A 4 -5.14 15.53 -10.85
N VAL A 5 -5.43 16.46 -9.93
CA VAL A 5 -6.63 16.41 -9.08
C VAL A 5 -7.88 16.78 -9.89
N ASP A 6 -7.80 17.80 -10.75
CA ASP A 6 -8.92 18.19 -11.62
C ASP A 6 -9.29 17.08 -12.62
N LYS A 7 -8.29 16.37 -13.15
CA LYS A 7 -8.52 15.21 -14.03
C LYS A 7 -9.20 14.07 -13.29
N LEU A 8 -8.88 13.86 -12.02
CA LEU A 8 -9.48 12.82 -11.18
C LEU A 8 -10.93 13.17 -10.81
N LEU A 9 -11.22 14.45 -10.54
CA LEU A 9 -12.56 14.96 -10.28
C LEU A 9 -13.45 14.94 -11.53
N GLN A 10 -12.91 15.32 -12.70
CA GLN A 10 -13.63 15.21 -13.98
C GLN A 10 -13.91 13.75 -14.36
N TRP A 11 -12.96 12.85 -14.11
CA TRP A 11 -13.17 11.42 -14.35
C TRP A 11 -14.25 10.86 -13.41
N HIS A 12 -14.22 11.22 -12.13
CA HIS A 12 -15.25 10.82 -11.16
C HIS A 12 -16.65 11.35 -11.54
N ALA A 13 -16.76 12.60 -12.00
CA ALA A 13 -18.01 13.19 -12.47
C ALA A 13 -18.55 12.51 -13.74
N SER A 14 -17.67 12.16 -14.69
CA SER A 14 -18.03 11.45 -15.92
C SER A 14 -18.54 10.03 -15.65
N VAL A 15 -17.94 9.34 -14.69
CA VAL A 15 -18.34 7.98 -14.28
C VAL A 15 -19.71 8.02 -13.56
N GLN A 16 -19.96 9.03 -12.73
CA GLN A 16 -21.26 9.25 -12.08
C GLN A 16 -22.37 9.52 -13.10
N GLN A 17 -22.11 10.34 -14.13
CA GLN A 17 -23.11 10.66 -15.15
C GLN A 17 -23.49 9.46 -16.03
N LYS A 18 -22.57 8.49 -16.20
CA LYS A 18 -22.83 7.23 -16.92
C LYS A 18 -23.54 6.18 -16.08
N LEU A 19 -23.30 6.16 -14.76
CA LEU A 19 -23.96 5.22 -13.84
C LEU A 19 -25.40 5.62 -13.49
N TYR A 20 -25.72 6.92 -13.55
CA TYR A 20 -27.04 7.45 -13.18
C TYR A 20 -27.83 8.08 -14.35
N GLY A 21 -27.29 8.05 -15.57
CA GLY A 21 -27.95 8.57 -16.77
C GLY A 21 -28.96 7.60 -17.37
N THR A 22 -30.10 7.38 -16.71
CA THR A 22 -31.26 6.72 -17.34
C THR A 22 -31.96 7.65 -18.33
N GLY A 23 -32.31 7.08 -19.47
CA GLY A 23 -32.83 7.77 -20.64
C GLY A 23 -34.16 8.49 -20.43
N THR A 24 -34.33 9.53 -21.22
CA THR A 24 -35.58 10.24 -21.48
C THR A 24 -36.62 9.30 -22.10
N ILE A 25 -37.72 9.03 -21.37
CA ILE A 25 -38.96 8.53 -21.95
C ILE A 25 -40.12 9.43 -21.49
N GLY A 26 -40.82 9.94 -22.50
CA GLY A 26 -42.22 10.37 -22.58
C GLY A 26 -42.99 10.67 -21.29
N THR A 27 -43.47 11.90 -21.25
CA THR A 27 -44.55 12.43 -20.39
C THR A 27 -45.73 11.46 -20.23
N GLY A 28 -45.99 11.05 -18.99
CA GLY A 28 -47.18 10.32 -18.57
C GLY A 28 -47.49 10.55 -17.08
N THR A 29 -48.55 11.30 -16.84
CA THR A 29 -49.32 11.64 -15.62
C THR A 29 -48.88 11.07 -14.26
N ILE A 30 -48.64 11.97 -13.30
CA ILE A 30 -48.26 11.72 -11.90
C ILE A 30 -49.45 11.17 -11.09
N GLY A 31 -49.35 9.92 -10.63
CA GLY A 31 -50.12 9.39 -9.51
C GLY A 31 -49.23 9.31 -8.25
N THR A 32 -49.59 10.01 -7.19
CA THR A 32 -48.90 10.01 -5.90
C THR A 32 -49.15 8.71 -5.14
N GLY A 33 -48.29 7.71 -5.37
CA GLY A 33 -48.20 6.49 -4.56
C GLY A 33 -46.91 6.50 -3.73
N THR A 34 -47.02 6.58 -2.41
CA THR A 34 -45.88 6.38 -1.51
C THR A 34 -45.46 4.91 -1.55
N MET A 35 -44.38 4.59 -2.29
CA MET A 35 -43.79 3.26 -2.28
C MET A 35 -43.08 3.03 -0.94
N LYS A 36 -43.77 2.39 0.01
CA LYS A 36 -43.13 1.75 1.16
C LYS A 36 -42.26 0.60 0.63
N MET A 37 -40.95 0.81 0.60
CA MET A 37 -39.97 -0.27 0.46
C MET A 37 -40.28 -1.35 1.49
N LYS A 38 -40.70 -2.53 1.02
CA LYS A 38 -40.97 -3.68 1.89
C LYS A 38 -39.63 -4.16 2.43
N ARG A 39 -39.35 -3.82 3.69
CA ARG A 39 -38.19 -4.33 4.44
C ARG A 39 -38.15 -5.85 4.28
N MET A 40 -37.11 -6.35 3.62
CA MET A 40 -36.83 -7.78 3.61
C MET A 40 -36.30 -8.11 4.99
N SER A 41 -36.88 -9.09 5.68
CA SER A 41 -36.26 -9.61 6.90
C SER A 41 -34.88 -10.16 6.52
N VAL A 42 -33.82 -9.85 7.28
CA VAL A 42 -32.56 -10.60 7.16
C VAL A 42 -32.92 -12.06 7.42
N GLY A 43 -33.10 -12.84 6.35
CA GLY A 43 -33.23 -14.28 6.47
C GLY A 43 -31.96 -14.86 7.06
N SER A 44 -32.00 -16.13 7.49
CA SER A 44 -30.81 -16.84 7.97
C SER A 44 -29.60 -16.70 7.04
N ASP A 45 -29.84 -16.57 5.73
CA ASP A 45 -28.81 -16.44 4.70
C ASP A 45 -28.02 -15.12 4.77
N GLY A 46 -28.67 -13.99 5.09
CA GLY A 46 -27.99 -12.69 5.19
C GLY A 46 -27.14 -12.56 6.46
N GLU A 47 -27.60 -13.19 7.55
CA GLU A 47 -26.81 -13.31 8.78
C GLU A 47 -25.60 -14.23 8.60
N ARG A 48 -25.78 -15.36 7.89
CA ARG A 48 -24.67 -16.26 7.53
C ARG A 48 -23.63 -15.54 6.67
N LEU A 49 -24.06 -14.79 5.66
CA LEU A 49 -23.16 -14.06 4.77
C LEU A 49 -22.35 -12.99 5.54
N PHE A 50 -23.00 -12.21 6.40
CA PHE A 50 -22.30 -11.24 7.27
C PHE A 50 -21.23 -11.93 8.13
N ASN A 51 -21.57 -13.02 8.82
CA ASN A 51 -20.62 -13.74 9.68
C ASN A 51 -19.44 -14.34 8.89
N ASN A 52 -19.72 -14.86 7.69
CA ASN A 52 -18.69 -15.40 6.80
C ASN A 52 -17.71 -14.30 6.36
N VAL A 53 -18.24 -13.15 5.91
CA VAL A 53 -17.41 -12.01 5.48
C VAL A 53 -16.61 -11.45 6.64
N SER A 54 -17.22 -11.26 7.82
CA SER A 54 -16.52 -10.78 9.02
C SER A 54 -15.37 -11.71 9.42
N SER A 55 -15.63 -13.02 9.42
CA SER A 55 -14.59 -14.03 9.69
C SER A 55 -13.47 -14.02 8.65
N TRP A 56 -13.83 -13.86 7.37
CA TRP A 56 -12.87 -13.74 6.28
C TRP A 56 -12.01 -12.48 6.43
N ILE A 57 -12.60 -11.33 6.77
CA ILE A 57 -11.88 -10.08 7.03
C ILE A 57 -10.86 -10.27 8.16
N ALA A 58 -11.29 -10.84 9.29
CA ALA A 58 -10.41 -11.11 10.42
C ALA A 58 -9.25 -12.06 10.04
N GLN A 59 -9.52 -13.06 9.20
CA GLN A 59 -8.49 -13.94 8.68
C GLN A 59 -7.48 -13.20 7.79
N GLN A 60 -7.94 -12.32 6.88
CA GLN A 60 -7.04 -11.54 6.03
C GLN A 60 -6.15 -10.61 6.86
N ILE A 61 -6.70 -9.95 7.88
CA ILE A 61 -5.93 -9.13 8.82
C ILE A 61 -4.83 -9.97 9.48
N ARG A 62 -5.18 -11.15 10.00
CA ARG A 62 -4.22 -12.05 10.63
C ARG A 62 -3.12 -12.50 9.68
N ILE A 63 -3.45 -12.81 8.42
CA ILE A 63 -2.46 -13.17 7.39
C ILE A 63 -1.47 -12.02 7.17
N ILE A 64 -1.95 -10.78 7.09
CA ILE A 64 -1.10 -9.60 6.90
C ILE A 64 -0.19 -9.38 8.11
N GLU A 65 -0.74 -9.44 9.33
CA GLU A 65 -0.01 -9.15 10.57
C GLU A 65 1.03 -10.22 10.92
N THR A 66 0.78 -11.47 10.52
CA THR A 66 1.69 -12.59 10.78
C THR A 66 2.63 -12.91 9.61
N ALA A 67 2.53 -12.16 8.51
CA ALA A 67 3.39 -12.35 7.36
C ALA A 67 4.87 -12.10 7.72
N PRO A 68 5.78 -13.05 7.45
CA PRO A 68 7.20 -12.86 7.74
C PRO A 68 7.79 -11.76 6.86
N TRP A 69 8.91 -11.18 7.29
CA TRP A 69 9.67 -10.21 6.51
C TRP A 69 10.70 -10.92 5.63
N GLY A 70 11.03 -10.31 4.49
CA GLY A 70 12.16 -10.74 3.67
C GLY A 70 13.49 -10.38 4.34
N ASP A 71 14.52 -11.15 4.05
CA ASP A 71 15.89 -11.01 4.54
C ASP A 71 16.82 -10.29 3.54
N ASP A 72 16.45 -10.25 2.26
CA ASP A 72 17.18 -9.55 1.21
C ASP A 72 16.25 -8.70 0.30
N THR A 73 16.88 -7.85 -0.53
CA THR A 73 16.17 -6.94 -1.45
C THR A 73 15.27 -7.68 -2.43
N ILE A 74 15.65 -8.88 -2.88
CA ILE A 74 14.88 -9.68 -3.84
C ILE A 74 13.62 -10.23 -3.17
N ALA A 75 13.74 -10.75 -1.95
CA ALA A 75 12.67 -11.25 -1.13
C ALA A 75 11.66 -10.15 -0.82
N ILE A 76 12.11 -8.97 -0.38
CA ILE A 76 11.26 -7.81 -0.11
C ILE A 76 10.52 -7.36 -1.38
N ASN A 77 11.21 -7.24 -2.52
CA ASN A 77 10.60 -6.91 -3.80
C ASN A 77 9.50 -7.89 -4.21
N ASN A 78 9.75 -9.18 -4.02
CA ASN A 78 8.76 -10.23 -4.28
C ASN A 78 7.57 -10.14 -3.31
N GLN A 79 7.80 -9.81 -2.05
CA GLN A 79 6.73 -9.57 -1.08
C GLN A 79 5.87 -8.36 -1.48
N ILE A 80 6.46 -7.26 -1.94
CA ILE A 80 5.72 -6.09 -2.44
C ILE A 80 4.81 -6.49 -3.61
N LYS A 81 5.35 -7.21 -4.61
CA LYS A 81 4.57 -7.68 -5.77
C LYS A 81 3.41 -8.57 -5.35
N LYS A 82 3.67 -9.57 -4.50
CA LYS A 82 2.65 -10.49 -3.98
C LYS A 82 1.60 -9.75 -3.16
N HIS A 83 2.01 -8.80 -2.32
CA HIS A 83 1.10 -8.02 -1.48
C HIS A 83 0.22 -7.08 -2.31
N ASN A 84 0.72 -6.49 -3.40
CA ASN A 84 -0.12 -5.71 -4.32
C ASN A 84 -1.21 -6.59 -4.96
N GLN A 85 -0.85 -7.77 -5.47
CA GLN A 85 -1.81 -8.73 -6.02
C GLN A 85 -2.85 -9.16 -4.97
N PHE A 86 -2.39 -9.42 -3.75
CA PHE A 86 -3.25 -9.76 -2.62
C PHE A 86 -4.21 -8.61 -2.27
N HIS A 87 -3.72 -7.38 -2.18
CA HIS A 87 -4.53 -6.19 -1.93
C HIS A 87 -5.60 -5.97 -3.01
N ASP A 88 -5.25 -6.18 -4.28
CA ASP A 88 -6.22 -6.11 -5.38
C ASP A 88 -7.24 -7.25 -5.34
N SER A 89 -6.88 -8.41 -4.79
CA SER A 89 -7.83 -9.51 -4.57
C SER A 89 -8.83 -9.18 -3.45
N ILE A 90 -8.37 -8.55 -2.36
CA ILE A 90 -9.24 -8.08 -1.28
C ILE A 90 -10.30 -7.13 -1.83
N LYS A 91 -9.88 -6.09 -2.57
CA LYS A 91 -10.77 -5.07 -3.14
C LYS A 91 -11.85 -5.62 -4.08
N ARG A 92 -11.59 -6.75 -4.73
CA ARG A 92 -12.49 -7.38 -5.71
C ARG A 92 -13.39 -8.45 -5.09
N ASN A 93 -13.40 -8.61 -3.77
CA ASN A 93 -14.25 -9.60 -3.11
C ASN A 93 -15.74 -9.17 -3.22
N GLU A 94 -16.48 -9.88 -4.08
CA GLU A 94 -17.90 -9.62 -4.33
C GLU A 94 -18.80 -9.98 -3.13
N GLU A 95 -18.39 -10.92 -2.27
CA GLU A 95 -19.18 -11.33 -1.08
C GLU A 95 -19.31 -10.17 -0.08
N VAL A 96 -18.28 -9.32 0.02
CA VAL A 96 -18.31 -8.12 0.88
C VAL A 96 -19.38 -7.15 0.42
N GLU A 97 -19.43 -6.87 -0.89
CA GLU A 97 -20.43 -5.97 -1.46
C GLU A 97 -21.83 -6.57 -1.41
N GLN A 98 -21.95 -7.88 -1.62
CA GLN A 98 -23.21 -8.61 -1.46
C GLN A 98 -23.72 -8.55 -0.01
N ALA A 99 -22.83 -8.72 0.98
CA ALA A 99 -23.19 -8.60 2.40
C ALA A 99 -23.70 -7.21 2.74
N LYS A 100 -22.99 -6.15 2.31
CA LYS A 100 -23.41 -4.76 2.49
C LYS A 100 -24.77 -4.50 1.87
N PHE A 101 -25.01 -4.99 0.65
CA PHE A 101 -26.29 -4.85 -0.03
C PHE A 101 -27.44 -5.51 0.73
N GLN A 102 -27.26 -6.76 1.19
CA GLN A 102 -28.29 -7.48 1.94
C GLN A 102 -28.60 -6.80 3.28
N LEU A 103 -27.58 -6.35 4.01
CA LEU A 103 -27.75 -5.61 5.26
C LEU A 103 -28.49 -4.28 5.04
N THR A 104 -28.16 -3.57 3.95
CA THR A 104 -28.83 -2.33 3.55
C THR A 104 -30.31 -2.58 3.21
N ALA A 105 -30.59 -3.60 2.38
CA ALA A 105 -31.95 -3.97 1.98
C ALA A 105 -32.83 -4.38 3.17
N ALA A 106 -32.23 -5.00 4.18
CA ALA A 106 -32.92 -5.37 5.41
C ALA A 106 -33.03 -4.23 6.44
N GLY A 107 -32.27 -3.14 6.25
CA GLY A 107 -32.23 -2.01 7.16
C GLY A 107 -31.48 -2.28 8.48
N ASP A 108 -30.60 -3.28 8.50
CA ASP A 108 -29.74 -3.60 9.65
C ASP A 108 -28.51 -2.68 9.66
N LYS A 109 -28.73 -1.45 10.12
CA LYS A 109 -27.69 -0.41 10.19
C LYS A 109 -26.56 -0.78 11.13
N TYR A 110 -26.82 -1.59 12.16
CA TYR A 110 -25.81 -1.94 13.16
C TYR A 110 -24.75 -2.86 12.54
N ARG A 111 -25.17 -3.97 11.92
CA ARG A 111 -24.24 -4.89 11.27
C ARG A 111 -23.57 -4.29 10.05
N LEU A 112 -24.28 -3.42 9.32
CA LEU A 112 -23.68 -2.68 8.20
C LEU A 112 -22.51 -1.80 8.67
N ASN A 113 -22.73 -0.98 9.71
CA ASN A 113 -21.68 -0.11 10.26
C ASN A 113 -20.50 -0.92 10.80
N LEU A 114 -20.77 -2.06 11.45
CA LEU A 114 -19.72 -2.95 11.94
C LEU A 114 -18.88 -3.53 10.79
N LEU A 115 -19.54 -4.03 9.74
CA LEU A 115 -18.86 -4.55 8.55
C LEU A 115 -18.01 -3.48 7.85
N GLU A 116 -18.51 -2.26 7.76
CA GLU A 116 -17.76 -1.13 7.18
C GLU A 116 -16.52 -0.78 8.02
N GLN A 117 -16.60 -0.84 9.34
CA GLN A 117 -15.45 -0.62 10.23
C GLN A 117 -14.40 -1.74 10.10
N GLU A 118 -14.82 -3.00 10.09
CA GLU A 118 -13.93 -4.15 9.90
C GLU A 118 -13.23 -4.08 8.53
N TRP A 119 -13.97 -3.70 7.49
CA TRP A 119 -13.43 -3.48 6.15
C TRP A 119 -12.37 -2.36 6.13
N ASP A 120 -12.68 -1.20 6.72
CA ASP A 120 -11.73 -0.08 6.81
C ASP A 120 -10.46 -0.48 7.59
N GLN A 121 -10.60 -1.27 8.65
CA GLN A 121 -9.46 -1.83 9.39
C GLN A 121 -8.58 -2.73 8.51
N LEU A 122 -9.18 -3.63 7.73
CA LEU A 122 -8.42 -4.48 6.78
C LEU A 122 -7.68 -3.64 5.75
N MET A 123 -8.35 -2.63 5.17
CA MET A 123 -7.73 -1.74 4.19
C MET A 123 -6.55 -0.99 4.79
N LYS A 124 -6.71 -0.37 5.96
CA LYS A 124 -5.63 0.31 6.69
C LYS A 124 -4.47 -0.63 7.00
N THR A 125 -4.76 -1.84 7.45
CA THR A 125 -3.74 -2.86 7.75
C THR A 125 -2.96 -3.25 6.50
N SER A 126 -3.66 -3.45 5.38
CA SER A 126 -3.05 -3.76 4.09
C SER A 126 -2.18 -2.61 3.55
N PHE A 127 -2.64 -1.35 3.65
CA PHE A 127 -1.86 -0.19 3.25
C PHE A 127 -0.61 -0.01 4.12
N ARG A 128 -0.75 -0.17 5.44
CA ARG A 128 0.36 -0.09 6.38
C ARG A 128 1.44 -1.11 6.04
N ARG A 129 1.07 -2.38 5.78
CA ARG A 129 2.03 -3.43 5.40
C ARG A 129 2.77 -3.07 4.11
N LEU A 130 2.09 -2.51 3.11
CA LEU A 130 2.73 -2.11 1.86
C LEU A 130 3.75 -0.99 2.07
N ASN A 131 3.41 0.01 2.90
CA ASN A 131 4.35 1.10 3.22
C ASN A 131 5.56 0.57 3.98
N GLN A 132 5.36 -0.27 4.99
CA GLN A 132 6.47 -0.90 5.72
C GLN A 132 7.40 -1.72 4.81
N LEU A 133 6.86 -2.43 3.83
CA LEU A 133 7.67 -3.17 2.86
C LEU A 133 8.52 -2.22 1.97
N ARG A 134 7.97 -1.08 1.56
CA ARG A 134 8.71 -0.06 0.79
C ARG A 134 9.77 0.65 1.63
N ASP A 135 9.47 0.92 2.90
CA ASP A 135 10.43 1.50 3.83
C ASP A 135 11.61 0.54 4.03
N LEU A 136 11.35 -0.76 4.19
CA LEU A 136 12.40 -1.77 4.27
C LEU A 136 13.22 -1.88 2.99
N GLU A 137 12.59 -1.83 1.81
CA GLU A 137 13.29 -1.80 0.52
C GLU A 137 14.26 -0.61 0.46
N SER A 138 13.79 0.59 0.79
CA SER A 138 14.59 1.81 0.83
C SER A 138 15.77 1.70 1.80
N ILE A 139 15.55 1.14 3.00
CA ILE A 139 16.62 0.94 3.98
C ILE A 139 17.66 -0.07 3.47
N LEU A 140 17.24 -1.19 2.87
CA LEU A 140 18.17 -2.17 2.32
C LEU A 140 19.01 -1.60 1.18
N ASP A 141 18.40 -0.80 0.30
CA ASP A 141 19.12 -0.13 -0.79
C ASP A 141 20.13 0.90 -0.26
N ALA A 142 19.77 1.65 0.78
CA ALA A 142 20.66 2.59 1.45
C ALA A 142 21.85 1.85 2.11
N ILE A 143 21.58 0.78 2.86
CA ILE A 143 22.62 -0.05 3.48
C ILE A 143 23.54 -0.66 2.42
N SER A 144 22.97 -1.20 1.33
CA SER A 144 23.76 -1.78 0.25
C SER A 144 24.66 -0.73 -0.42
N SER A 145 24.16 0.48 -0.60
CA SER A 145 24.94 1.60 -1.16
C SER A 145 26.08 2.01 -0.23
N GLU A 146 25.82 2.04 1.08
CA GLU A 146 26.84 2.38 2.08
C GLU A 146 27.92 1.31 2.17
N ILE A 147 27.56 0.03 2.13
CA ILE A 147 28.53 -1.09 2.08
C ILE A 147 29.42 -0.98 0.84
N MET A 148 28.84 -0.69 -0.34
CA MET A 148 29.62 -0.51 -1.56
C MET A 148 30.59 0.68 -1.44
N TRP A 149 30.14 1.79 -0.86
CA TRP A 149 30.99 2.96 -0.65
C TRP A 149 32.17 2.66 0.28
N VAL A 150 31.93 1.96 1.39
CA VAL A 150 33.00 1.52 2.30
C VAL A 150 33.98 0.59 1.59
N ASN A 151 33.49 -0.42 0.86
CA ASN A 151 34.33 -1.35 0.12
C ASN A 151 35.21 -0.64 -0.91
N GLU A 152 34.68 0.37 -1.61
CA GLU A 152 35.46 1.14 -2.60
C GLU A 152 36.60 1.93 -1.95
N LYS A 153 36.37 2.51 -0.77
CA LYS A 153 37.42 3.20 0.00
C LYS A 153 38.45 2.23 0.58
N GLU A 154 38.01 1.08 1.07
CA GLU A 154 38.90 0.03 1.57
C GLU A 154 39.82 -0.50 0.46
N GLU A 155 39.27 -0.82 -0.72
CA GLU A 155 40.05 -1.32 -1.86
C GLU A 155 41.12 -0.31 -2.28
N GLN A 156 40.81 0.99 -2.29
CA GLN A 156 41.79 2.05 -2.60
C GLN A 156 42.99 2.07 -1.64
N GLU A 157 42.77 1.75 -0.36
CA GLU A 157 43.85 1.67 0.63
C GLU A 157 44.62 0.35 0.53
N LEU A 158 43.95 -0.76 0.21
CA LEU A 158 44.58 -2.07 0.02
C LEU A 158 45.53 -2.12 -1.18
N VAL A 159 45.18 -1.46 -2.29
CA VAL A 159 46.03 -1.45 -3.49
C VAL A 159 47.19 -0.45 -3.42
N PHE A 160 47.26 0.38 -2.37
CA PHE A 160 48.26 1.44 -2.27
C PHE A 160 49.64 0.89 -1.89
N ASP A 161 50.65 1.25 -2.69
CA ASP A 161 52.05 0.86 -2.43
C ASP A 161 52.68 1.72 -1.34
N TRP A 162 52.62 1.24 -0.09
CA TRP A 162 53.30 1.85 1.04
C TRP A 162 54.84 1.75 0.97
N GLY A 163 55.38 0.98 0.02
CA GLY A 163 56.81 0.80 -0.22
C GLY A 163 57.40 1.71 -1.29
N ASP A 164 56.63 2.64 -1.88
CA ASP A 164 57.14 3.56 -2.90
C ASP A 164 58.32 4.38 -2.32
N LYS A 165 59.41 4.43 -3.07
CA LYS A 165 60.63 5.14 -2.67
C LYS A 165 60.50 6.66 -2.81
N ASN A 166 59.50 7.15 -3.54
CA ASN A 166 59.22 8.58 -3.73
C ASN A 166 58.41 9.16 -2.56
N ILE A 167 58.94 9.00 -1.34
CA ILE A 167 58.26 9.36 -0.08
C ILE A 167 57.81 10.82 -0.09
N ASP A 168 58.67 11.73 -0.54
CA ASP A 168 58.41 13.17 -0.59
C ASP A 168 57.24 13.55 -1.52
N VAL A 169 56.81 12.64 -2.40
CA VAL A 169 55.72 12.86 -3.37
C VAL A 169 54.43 12.20 -2.92
N TYR A 170 54.47 10.96 -2.43
CA TYR A 170 53.24 10.23 -2.10
C TYR A 170 52.69 10.59 -0.71
N VAL A 171 53.53 10.91 0.27
CA VAL A 171 53.09 11.23 1.63
C VAL A 171 52.17 12.46 1.66
N PRO A 172 52.52 13.61 1.05
CA PRO A 172 51.63 14.78 1.03
C PRO A 172 50.29 14.51 0.33
N LYS A 173 50.29 13.70 -0.74
CA LYS A 173 49.06 13.30 -1.44
C LYS A 173 48.17 12.41 -0.58
N LYS A 174 48.76 11.53 0.22
CA LYS A 174 48.02 10.70 1.19
C LYS A 174 47.43 11.54 2.30
N GLU A 175 48.15 12.52 2.82
CA GLU A 175 47.60 13.47 3.80
C GLU A 175 46.40 14.23 3.22
N GLU A 176 46.49 14.75 1.99
CA GLU A 176 45.37 15.43 1.32
C GLU A 176 44.17 14.49 1.11
N SER A 177 44.41 13.25 0.64
CA SER A 177 43.38 12.23 0.45
C SER A 177 42.70 11.87 1.77
N TYR A 178 43.48 11.74 2.85
CA TYR A 178 42.97 11.46 4.18
C TYR A 178 42.12 12.62 4.71
N SER A 179 42.57 13.87 4.54
CA SER A 179 41.77 15.05 4.92
C SER A 179 40.42 15.10 4.17
N ARG A 180 40.39 14.74 2.88
CA ARG A 180 39.14 14.62 2.12
C ARG A 180 38.25 13.50 2.67
N LEU A 181 38.82 12.33 2.95
CA LEU A 181 38.07 11.22 3.54
C LEU A 181 37.44 11.62 4.88
N MET A 182 38.18 12.33 5.75
CA MET A 182 37.64 12.82 7.02
C MET A 182 36.50 13.82 6.81
N SER A 183 36.61 14.73 5.84
CA SER A 183 35.52 15.64 5.48
C SER A 183 34.29 14.91 4.92
N ASP A 184 34.48 13.87 4.11
CA ASP A 184 33.38 13.06 3.58
C ASP A 184 32.67 12.29 4.70
N LEU A 185 33.42 11.83 5.72
CA LEU A 185 32.87 11.17 6.91
C LEU A 185 32.07 12.14 7.79
N GLU A 186 32.60 13.34 8.05
CA GLU A 186 31.90 14.39 8.81
C GLU A 186 30.60 14.82 8.12
N ALA A 187 30.55 14.81 6.79
CA ALA A 187 29.34 15.15 6.05
C ALA A 187 28.27 14.04 6.09
N LYS A 188 28.62 12.82 6.52
CA LYS A 188 27.72 11.66 6.63
C LYS A 188 27.14 11.47 8.04
N GLU A 189 27.70 12.11 9.07
CA GLU A 189 27.13 12.16 10.44
C GLU A 189 25.96 13.15 10.56
#